data_AF-A0A1M3F2H0-F1
#
_entry.id   AF-A0A1M3F2H0-F1
#
_cell.length_a   1.000
_cell.length_b   1.000
_cell.length_c   1.000
_cell.angle_alpha   90.00
_cell.angle_beta   90.00
_cell.angle_gamma   90.00
#
_symmetry.space_group_name_H-M   'P 1'
#
loop_
_entity.id
_entity.type
_entity.pdbx_description
1 polymer ?
#
loop_
_entity_poly.entity_id
_entity_poly.type
_entity_poly.pdbx_seq_one_letter_code
_entity_poly.pdbx_strand_id
1 'polypeptide(L)'
;MEDVLTVRRWRRYGADRLYVTHENGQPVGSVDLQSGEVVASDPLLEAEVRRAAQAYLRSDLPELVVPAQRLAPPDEAELRDLQVALEAWLGTKGDEPGPARASSIGERLDRLADEGWATVHDVPLGRQGTCVEHLLIGPGGLFTVTERRHPGAAIVGRGRAMSVDGRPVAYLRDARLEATRTQDRLLAAGCAQIHVRAVLVLQGKLDVDVLTTANDPLVVARHEVPGLFRRMPVALDERRVQALARVARRASTWLG
;
A
#
# COMPACT_ATOMS: atom_id res chain seq x y z
N MET A 1 -12.19 12.40 -35.15
CA MET A 1 -11.52 13.22 -34.12
C MET A 1 -10.92 12.20 -33.18
N GLU A 2 -9.59 12.09 -33.16
CA GLU A 2 -8.88 11.07 -32.40
C GLU A 2 -9.13 11.30 -30.91
N ASP A 3 -9.80 10.37 -30.24
CA ASP A 3 -10.01 10.46 -28.79
C ASP A 3 -8.68 10.11 -28.11
N VAL A 4 -8.06 11.13 -27.54
CA VAL A 4 -6.79 11.09 -26.82
C VAL A 4 -7.01 10.42 -25.47
N LEU A 5 -6.28 9.35 -25.17
CA LEU A 5 -6.29 8.68 -23.87
C LEU A 5 -5.16 9.19 -22.98
N THR A 6 -5.48 9.56 -21.76
CA THR A 6 -4.53 9.90 -20.69
C THR A 6 -4.40 8.73 -19.72
N VAL A 7 -3.17 8.27 -19.47
CA VAL A 7 -2.89 7.21 -18.49
C VAL A 7 -2.25 7.81 -17.24
N ARG A 8 -2.90 7.63 -16.09
CA ARG A 8 -2.44 8.12 -14.78
C ARG A 8 -2.22 6.98 -13.83
N ARG A 9 -1.02 6.91 -13.24
CA ARG A 9 -0.72 5.94 -12.20
C ARG A 9 -1.24 6.41 -10.85
N TRP A 10 -1.97 5.53 -10.18
CA TRP A 10 -2.48 5.72 -8.83
C TRP A 10 -1.95 4.63 -7.91
N ARG A 11 -1.52 5.06 -6.74
CA ARG A 11 -0.95 4.17 -5.73
C ARG A 11 -1.37 4.60 -4.34
N ARG A 12 -2.19 3.79 -3.69
CA ARG A 12 -2.57 3.92 -2.27
C ARG A 12 -2.93 2.53 -1.72
N TYR A 13 -2.80 2.33 -0.42
CA TYR A 13 -3.24 1.14 0.30
C TYR A 13 -2.67 -0.18 -0.24
N GLY A 14 -1.41 -0.17 -0.68
CA GLY A 14 -0.76 -1.34 -1.27
C GLY A 14 -1.26 -1.70 -2.68
N ALA A 15 -2.20 -0.95 -3.25
CA ALA A 15 -2.67 -1.13 -4.62
C ALA A 15 -1.89 -0.23 -5.59
N ASP A 16 -1.59 -0.76 -6.78
CA ASP A 16 -0.86 -0.07 -7.85
C ASP A 16 -1.65 -0.18 -9.15
N ARG A 17 -2.23 0.93 -9.60
CA ARG A 17 -3.16 0.94 -10.72
C ARG A 17 -2.81 1.99 -11.76
N LEU A 18 -3.02 1.67 -13.03
CA LEU A 18 -3.06 2.66 -14.11
C LEU A 18 -4.53 2.95 -14.40
N TYR A 19 -4.96 4.19 -14.22
CA TYR A 19 -6.25 4.67 -14.69
C TYR A 19 -6.10 5.24 -16.10
N VAL A 20 -6.98 4.83 -17.00
CA VAL A 20 -7.06 5.30 -18.38
C VAL A 20 -8.33 6.14 -18.50
N THR A 21 -8.17 7.40 -18.92
CA THR A 21 -9.27 8.34 -19.13
C THR A 21 -9.18 8.91 -20.54
N HIS A 22 -10.30 9.32 -21.14
CA HIS A 22 -10.27 10.23 -22.29
C HIS A 22 -9.79 11.62 -21.86
N GLU A 23 -9.35 12.44 -22.80
CA GLU A 23 -8.89 13.83 -22.56
C GLU A 23 -9.99 14.72 -21.95
N ASN A 24 -11.26 14.43 -22.22
CA ASN A 24 -12.40 15.09 -21.60
C ASN A 24 -12.64 14.67 -20.13
N GLY A 25 -11.80 13.80 -19.57
CA GLY A 25 -11.86 13.30 -18.19
C GLY A 25 -12.76 12.08 -18.00
N GLN A 26 -13.40 11.56 -19.04
CA GLN A 26 -14.28 10.39 -18.95
C GLN A 26 -13.47 9.11 -18.68
N PRO A 27 -13.89 8.25 -17.73
CA PRO A 27 -13.17 7.02 -17.39
C PRO A 27 -13.34 5.93 -18.46
N VAL A 28 -12.21 5.37 -18.91
CA VAL A 28 -12.14 4.29 -19.92
C VAL A 28 -11.84 2.95 -19.25
N GLY A 29 -11.00 2.96 -18.22
CA GLY A 29 -10.76 1.76 -17.42
C GLY A 29 -9.54 1.87 -16.53
N SER A 30 -9.15 0.75 -15.93
CA SER A 30 -7.97 0.65 -15.11
C SER A 30 -7.27 -0.69 -15.25
N VAL A 31 -5.96 -0.69 -14.98
CA VAL A 31 -5.15 -1.91 -14.89
C VAL A 31 -4.50 -1.96 -13.53
N ASP A 32 -4.73 -3.04 -12.79
CA ASP A 32 -4.00 -3.35 -11.57
C ASP A 32 -2.65 -3.99 -11.93
N LEU A 33 -1.56 -3.30 -11.58
CA LEU A 33 -0.21 -3.70 -11.97
C LEU A 33 0.35 -4.85 -11.13
N GLN A 34 -0.31 -5.23 -10.04
CA GLN A 34 0.10 -6.36 -9.21
C GLN A 34 -0.52 -7.67 -9.69
N SER A 35 -1.81 -7.65 -10.00
CA SER A 35 -2.56 -8.82 -10.47
C SER A 35 -2.60 -8.96 -11.99
N GLY A 36 -2.41 -7.85 -12.72
CA GLY A 36 -2.64 -7.77 -14.16
C GLY A 36 -4.12 -7.65 -14.55
N GLU A 37 -5.02 -7.52 -13.57
CA GLU A 37 -6.46 -7.38 -13.79
C GLU A 37 -6.78 -6.09 -14.55
N VAL A 38 -7.61 -6.20 -15.59
CA VAL A 38 -8.07 -5.08 -16.41
C VAL A 38 -9.56 -4.90 -16.18
N VAL A 39 -9.95 -3.70 -15.78
CA VAL A 39 -11.35 -3.32 -15.58
C VAL A 39 -11.66 -2.17 -16.53
N ALA A 40 -12.42 -2.43 -17.57
CA ALA A 40 -12.89 -1.42 -18.51
C ALA A 40 -14.30 -0.94 -18.15
N SER A 41 -14.63 0.31 -18.47
CA SER A 41 -15.99 0.84 -18.29
C SER A 41 -17.00 0.20 -19.27
N ASP A 42 -16.50 -0.40 -20.34
CA ASP A 42 -17.23 -1.22 -21.32
C ASP A 42 -16.32 -2.39 -21.74
N PRO A 43 -16.83 -3.65 -21.83
CA PRO A 43 -16.06 -4.80 -22.35
C PRO A 43 -15.37 -4.55 -23.70
N LEU A 44 -15.94 -3.72 -24.57
CA LEU A 44 -15.36 -3.36 -25.86
C LEU A 44 -14.08 -2.51 -25.74
N LEU A 45 -13.91 -1.81 -24.62
CA LEU A 45 -12.76 -0.91 -24.35
C LEU A 45 -11.58 -1.64 -23.65
N GLU A 46 -11.75 -2.90 -23.24
CA GLU A 46 -10.70 -3.65 -22.52
C GLU A 46 -9.39 -3.75 -23.32
N ALA A 47 -9.50 -3.97 -24.63
CA ALA A 47 -8.35 -4.04 -25.53
C ALA A 47 -7.60 -2.69 -25.60
N GLU A 48 -8.32 -1.57 -25.50
CA GLU A 48 -7.75 -0.23 -25.53
C GLU A 48 -7.06 0.13 -24.21
N VAL A 49 -7.70 -0.17 -23.08
CA VAL A 49 -7.12 -0.01 -21.74
C VAL A 49 -5.82 -0.79 -21.61
N ARG A 50 -5.82 -2.05 -22.08
CA ARG A 50 -4.63 -2.91 -22.09
C ARG A 50 -3.53 -2.35 -22.98
N ARG A 51 -3.86 -1.84 -24.16
CA ARG A 51 -2.89 -1.25 -25.10
C ARG A 51 -2.29 0.05 -24.54
N ALA A 52 -3.10 0.92 -23.95
CA ALA A 52 -2.66 2.17 -23.32
C ALA A 52 -1.76 1.91 -22.10
N ALA A 53 -2.12 0.94 -21.25
CA ALA A 53 -1.29 0.53 -20.12
C ALA A 53 0.06 -0.06 -20.57
N GLN A 54 0.07 -0.92 -21.59
CA GLN A 54 1.32 -1.45 -22.13
C GLN A 54 2.20 -0.37 -22.77
N ALA A 55 1.60 0.61 -23.44
CA ALA A 55 2.35 1.74 -23.99
C ALA A 55 2.99 2.57 -22.87
N TYR A 56 2.23 2.88 -21.81
CA TYR A 56 2.73 3.57 -20.60
C TYR A 56 3.89 2.81 -19.95
N LEU A 57 3.77 1.49 -19.79
CA LEU A 57 4.82 0.65 -19.18
C LEU A 57 6.08 0.51 -20.04
N ARG A 58 5.99 0.75 -21.37
CA ARG A 58 7.13 0.72 -22.29
C ARG A 58 7.80 2.09 -22.44
N SER A 59 7.24 3.14 -21.87
CA SER A 59 7.74 4.50 -21.95
C SER A 59 8.37 4.89 -20.61
N ASP A 60 9.54 5.54 -20.64
CA ASP A 60 10.25 6.04 -19.45
C ASP A 60 9.65 7.36 -18.92
N LEU A 61 8.36 7.63 -19.20
CA LEU A 61 7.68 8.89 -18.90
C LEU A 61 6.58 8.69 -17.84
N PRO A 62 6.37 9.69 -16.96
CA PRO A 62 5.33 9.63 -15.93
C PRO A 62 3.89 9.71 -16.48
N GLU A 63 3.71 10.07 -17.76
CA GLU A 63 2.41 10.23 -18.44
C GLU A 63 2.57 9.95 -19.96
N LEU A 64 1.61 9.26 -20.58
CA LEU A 64 1.62 8.91 -22.01
C LEU A 64 0.22 9.06 -22.63
N VAL A 65 0.18 9.51 -23.90
CA VAL A 65 -1.02 9.74 -24.70
C VAL A 65 -1.13 8.72 -25.86
N VAL A 66 -2.29 8.08 -26.03
CA VAL A 66 -2.55 7.07 -27.10
C VAL A 66 -3.94 7.28 -27.76
N PRO A 67 -4.15 7.06 -29.07
CA PRO A 67 -5.46 7.25 -29.73
C PRO A 67 -6.43 6.08 -29.52
N ALA A 68 -7.73 6.37 -29.30
CA ALA A 68 -8.84 5.41 -29.17
C ALA A 68 -9.75 5.31 -30.42
N GLN A 69 -10.39 4.15 -30.63
CA GLN A 69 -11.39 3.85 -31.67
C GLN A 69 -12.75 3.45 -31.03
N ARG A 70 -13.85 4.03 -31.52
CA ARG A 70 -15.14 4.16 -30.80
C ARG A 70 -16.21 3.10 -31.16
N LEU A 71 -17.01 2.66 -30.17
CA LEU A 71 -18.33 2.00 -30.33
C LEU A 71 -19.39 2.69 -29.43
N ALA A 72 -20.68 2.53 -29.76
CA ALA A 72 -21.81 3.36 -29.30
C ALA A 72 -22.34 3.03 -27.88
N PRO A 73 -22.99 3.99 -27.18
CA PRO A 73 -23.40 3.83 -25.77
C PRO A 73 -24.62 2.90 -25.54
N PRO A 74 -24.73 2.28 -24.35
CA PRO A 74 -25.76 1.30 -23.99
C PRO A 74 -27.13 1.93 -23.67
N ASP A 75 -28.18 1.13 -23.75
CA ASP A 75 -29.57 1.58 -23.58
C ASP A 75 -30.11 1.43 -22.13
N GLU A 76 -31.32 1.93 -21.90
CA GLU A 76 -31.93 1.96 -20.56
C GLU A 76 -32.31 0.58 -20.00
N ALA A 77 -32.40 -0.46 -20.83
CA ALA A 77 -32.65 -1.82 -20.34
C ALA A 77 -31.36 -2.38 -19.73
N GLU A 78 -30.23 -2.16 -20.40
CA GLU A 78 -28.91 -2.57 -19.93
C GLU A 78 -28.50 -1.83 -18.65
N LEU A 79 -28.87 -0.55 -18.51
CA LEU A 79 -28.65 0.22 -17.27
C LEU A 79 -29.45 -0.34 -16.08
N ARG A 80 -30.66 -0.85 -16.31
CA ARG A 80 -31.49 -1.47 -15.27
C ARG A 80 -30.91 -2.80 -14.80
N ASP A 81 -30.43 -3.62 -15.73
CA ASP A 81 -29.79 -4.90 -15.40
C ASP A 81 -28.45 -4.68 -14.66
N LEU A 82 -27.71 -3.62 -15.01
CA LEU A 82 -26.50 -3.21 -14.28
C LEU A 82 -26.82 -2.80 -12.83
N GLN A 83 -27.93 -2.09 -12.62
CA GLN A 83 -28.37 -1.64 -11.30
C GLN A 83 -28.77 -2.84 -10.41
N VAL A 84 -29.51 -3.80 -10.96
CA VAL A 84 -29.91 -5.04 -10.25
C VAL A 84 -28.69 -5.89 -9.90
N ALA A 85 -27.73 -6.00 -10.82
CA ALA A 85 -26.47 -6.70 -10.57
C ALA A 85 -25.62 -6.01 -9.49
N LEU A 86 -25.60 -4.67 -9.47
CA LEU A 86 -24.89 -3.88 -8.46
C LEU A 86 -25.51 -4.03 -7.06
N GLU A 87 -26.84 -4.07 -6.96
CA GLU A 87 -27.56 -4.28 -5.69
C GLU A 87 -27.37 -5.70 -5.14
N ALA A 88 -27.34 -6.70 -6.01
CA ALA A 88 -27.00 -8.08 -5.65
C ALA A 88 -25.53 -8.23 -5.19
N TRP A 89 -24.63 -7.41 -5.74
CA TRP A 89 -23.19 -7.46 -5.43
C TRP A 89 -22.81 -6.68 -4.17
N LEU A 90 -23.50 -5.57 -3.88
CA LEU A 90 -23.28 -4.74 -2.70
C LEU A 90 -24.03 -5.24 -1.45
N GLY A 91 -25.09 -6.03 -1.63
CA GLY A 91 -25.97 -6.52 -0.58
C GLY A 91 -26.90 -5.42 -0.04
N THR A 92 -28.18 -5.75 0.21
CA THR A 92 -29.06 -4.87 0.99
C THR A 92 -28.48 -4.71 2.39
N LYS A 93 -28.53 -3.48 2.93
CA LYS A 93 -28.18 -3.18 4.33
C LYS A 93 -29.10 -4.01 5.25
N GLY A 94 -28.66 -5.23 5.54
CA GLY A 94 -29.30 -6.19 6.42
C GLY A 94 -28.32 -6.51 7.54
N ASP A 95 -28.81 -6.39 8.77
CA ASP A 95 -28.09 -6.49 10.04
C ASP A 95 -27.72 -7.95 10.38
N GLU A 96 -26.96 -8.62 9.50
CA GLU A 96 -26.45 -9.98 9.73
C GLU A 96 -24.96 -9.92 10.09
N PRO A 97 -24.55 -10.40 11.29
CA PRO A 97 -23.18 -10.33 11.74
C PRO A 97 -22.34 -11.38 11.02
N GLY A 98 -21.77 -11.00 9.87
CA GLY A 98 -20.65 -11.74 9.27
C GLY A 98 -19.50 -11.90 10.28
N PRO A 99 -18.66 -12.95 10.15
CA PRO A 99 -17.61 -13.25 11.12
C PRO A 99 -16.74 -12.01 11.31
N ALA A 100 -16.73 -11.47 12.54
CA ALA A 100 -16.21 -10.16 12.90
C ALA A 100 -15.04 -9.73 11.99
N ARG A 101 -15.25 -8.72 11.14
CA ARG A 101 -14.20 -8.13 10.28
C ARG A 101 -12.99 -7.82 11.15
N ALA A 102 -11.98 -8.69 11.13
CA ALA A 102 -10.80 -8.53 11.95
C ALA A 102 -10.11 -7.22 11.55
N SER A 103 -10.09 -6.25 12.47
CA SER A 103 -9.65 -4.88 12.20
C SER A 103 -8.33 -4.82 11.44
N SER A 104 -8.24 -3.93 10.45
CA SER A 104 -7.06 -3.77 9.59
C SER A 104 -5.79 -3.47 10.41
N ILE A 105 -4.62 -3.65 9.82
CA ILE A 105 -3.37 -3.31 10.51
C ILE A 105 -3.31 -1.80 10.77
N GLY A 106 -3.73 -0.95 9.83
CA GLY A 106 -3.86 0.50 10.02
C GLY A 106 -4.76 0.85 11.20
N GLU A 107 -5.96 0.30 11.29
CA GLU A 107 -6.88 0.53 12.42
C GLU A 107 -6.29 0.10 13.76
N ARG A 108 -5.43 -0.92 13.79
CA ARG A 108 -4.73 -1.35 15.01
C ARG A 108 -3.65 -0.35 15.42
N LEU A 109 -2.94 0.21 14.46
CA LEU A 109 -1.92 1.24 14.67
C LEU A 109 -2.57 2.56 15.13
N ASP A 110 -3.70 2.94 14.54
CA ASP A 110 -4.39 4.20 14.86
C ASP A 110 -4.91 4.23 16.29
N ARG A 111 -5.31 3.08 16.85
CA ARG A 111 -5.69 2.97 18.27
C ARG A 111 -4.54 3.24 19.24
N LEU A 112 -3.28 3.21 18.79
CA LEU A 112 -2.14 3.58 19.63
C LEU A 112 -2.01 5.11 19.78
N ALA A 113 -2.86 5.90 19.10
CA ALA A 113 -2.85 7.36 19.21
C ALA A 113 -3.04 7.84 20.65
N ASP A 114 -3.95 7.23 21.40
CA ASP A 114 -4.20 7.54 22.81
C ASP A 114 -3.02 7.17 23.73
N GLU A 115 -2.07 6.39 23.21
CA GLU A 115 -0.85 5.95 23.91
C GLU A 115 0.40 6.72 23.44
N GLY A 116 0.20 7.86 22.76
CA GLY A 116 1.28 8.76 22.34
C GLY A 116 1.95 8.38 21.01
N TRP A 117 1.33 7.49 20.22
CA TRP A 117 1.81 7.16 18.88
C TRP A 117 1.13 8.01 17.80
N ALA A 118 1.79 8.16 16.66
CA ALA A 118 1.26 8.80 15.47
C ALA A 118 1.52 7.90 14.26
N THR A 119 0.46 7.57 13.53
CA THR A 119 0.56 6.86 12.25
C THR A 119 0.50 7.84 11.08
N VAL A 120 1.34 7.62 10.07
CA VAL A 120 1.23 8.24 8.75
C VAL A 120 1.15 7.11 7.74
N HIS A 121 0.03 7.02 7.02
CA HIS A 121 -0.21 5.97 6.03
C HIS A 121 0.23 6.42 4.64
N ASP A 122 0.55 5.47 3.77
CA ASP A 122 0.84 5.68 2.35
C ASP A 122 1.94 6.74 2.11
N VAL A 123 3.02 6.66 2.89
CA VAL A 123 4.12 7.63 2.80
C VAL A 123 4.85 7.41 1.47
N PRO A 124 4.85 8.40 0.55
CA PRO A 124 5.54 8.24 -0.72
C PRO A 124 7.04 8.17 -0.48
N LEU A 125 7.73 7.35 -1.27
CA LEU A 125 9.16 7.11 -1.10
C LEU A 125 9.84 7.13 -2.45
N GLY A 126 10.18 8.34 -2.90
CA GLY A 126 10.84 8.61 -4.18
C GLY A 126 9.89 8.73 -5.38
N ARG A 127 10.44 9.16 -6.52
CA ARG A 127 9.68 9.47 -7.74
C ARG A 127 9.19 8.25 -8.51
N GLN A 128 9.75 7.08 -8.24
CA GLN A 128 9.32 5.80 -8.82
C GLN A 128 8.02 5.28 -8.19
N GLY A 129 7.42 6.04 -7.27
CA GLY A 129 6.12 5.82 -6.64
C GLY A 129 6.03 4.59 -5.74
N THR A 130 7.15 4.11 -5.22
CA THR A 130 7.15 3.22 -4.04
C THR A 130 6.58 3.98 -2.84
N CYS A 131 5.79 3.32 -2.00
CA CYS A 131 5.26 3.89 -0.77
C CYS A 131 5.52 2.95 0.41
N VAL A 132 5.69 3.54 1.60
CA VAL A 132 5.62 2.82 2.86
C VAL A 132 4.15 2.72 3.24
N GLU A 133 3.69 1.51 3.51
CA GLU A 133 2.29 1.25 3.89
C GLU A 133 1.92 2.08 5.13
N HIS A 134 2.71 1.96 6.21
CA HIS A 134 2.53 2.73 7.44
C HIS A 134 3.87 3.16 8.05
N LEU A 135 4.00 4.44 8.36
CA LEU A 135 5.07 4.98 9.19
C LEU A 135 4.49 5.25 10.58
N LEU A 136 4.95 4.50 11.57
CA LEU A 136 4.57 4.67 12.97
C LEU A 136 5.66 5.44 13.72
N ILE A 137 5.27 6.48 14.46
CA ILE A 137 6.16 7.36 15.20
C ILE A 137 5.64 7.45 16.63
N GLY A 138 6.44 7.09 17.63
CA GLY A 138 5.98 7.17 19.01
C GLY A 138 7.08 6.93 20.03
N PRO A 139 6.72 6.65 21.30
CA PRO A 139 7.68 6.56 22.39
C PRO A 139 8.83 5.59 22.12
N GLY A 140 8.56 4.46 21.44
CA GLY A 140 9.58 3.46 21.11
C GLY A 140 10.50 3.79 19.92
N GLY A 141 10.26 4.89 19.20
CA GLY A 141 11.03 5.28 18.00
C GLY A 141 10.18 5.38 16.74
N LEU A 142 10.81 5.20 15.58
CA LEU A 142 10.17 5.27 14.26
C LEU A 142 10.20 3.91 13.57
N PHE A 143 9.08 3.52 12.98
CA PHE A 143 8.94 2.21 12.35
C PHE A 143 8.22 2.29 11.01
N THR A 144 8.80 1.67 9.97
CA THR A 144 7.99 1.29 8.80
C THR A 144 7.27 -0.01 9.14
N VAL A 145 5.98 -0.09 8.87
CA VAL A 145 5.15 -1.26 9.15
C VAL A 145 4.51 -1.71 7.85
N THR A 146 4.83 -2.94 7.46
CA THR A 146 4.44 -3.51 6.18
C THR A 146 3.86 -4.90 6.43
N GLU A 147 2.69 -5.19 5.85
CA GLU A 147 1.99 -6.46 6.05
C GLU A 147 2.15 -7.40 4.85
N ARG A 148 2.45 -8.67 5.11
CA ARG A 148 2.44 -9.74 4.10
C ARG A 148 1.50 -10.85 4.54
N ARG A 149 0.49 -11.10 3.72
CA ARG A 149 -0.60 -12.04 4.01
C ARG A 149 -0.43 -13.31 3.18
N HIS A 150 -0.24 -14.43 3.87
CA HIS A 150 -0.18 -15.77 3.33
C HIS A 150 -1.02 -16.73 4.18
N PRO A 151 -2.37 -16.57 4.18
CA PRO A 151 -3.25 -17.38 5.01
C PRO A 151 -3.03 -18.88 4.77
N GLY A 152 -2.77 -19.63 5.84
CA GLY A 152 -2.58 -21.09 5.78
C GLY A 152 -1.20 -21.57 5.33
N ALA A 153 -0.41 -20.73 4.67
CA ALA A 153 0.94 -21.05 4.21
C ALA A 153 1.94 -21.15 5.38
N ALA A 154 2.94 -22.01 5.22
CA ALA A 154 4.09 -22.09 6.13
C ALA A 154 5.08 -20.97 5.80
N ILE A 155 5.37 -20.11 6.77
CA ILE A 155 6.36 -19.05 6.65
C ILE A 155 7.54 -19.39 7.56
N VAL A 156 8.70 -19.65 6.95
CA VAL A 156 9.92 -20.04 7.67
C VAL A 156 10.94 -18.92 7.59
N GLY A 157 11.40 -18.44 8.73
CA GLY A 157 12.49 -17.47 8.84
C GLY A 157 13.70 -18.10 9.52
N ARG A 158 14.89 -17.97 8.91
CA ARG A 158 16.17 -18.42 9.48
C ARG A 158 17.25 -17.38 9.20
N GLY A 159 17.79 -16.78 10.26
CA GLY A 159 18.81 -15.76 10.14
C GLY A 159 18.34 -14.54 9.33
N ARG A 160 18.87 -14.36 8.10
CA ARG A 160 18.46 -13.29 7.15
C ARG A 160 17.61 -13.79 5.99
N ALA A 161 17.32 -15.09 5.95
CA ALA A 161 16.53 -15.72 4.91
C ALA A 161 15.09 -15.93 5.37
N MET A 162 14.16 -15.87 4.42
CA MET A 162 12.76 -16.16 4.64
C MET A 162 12.20 -16.92 3.44
N SER A 163 11.28 -17.84 3.69
CA SER A 163 10.54 -18.57 2.66
C SER A 163 9.06 -18.69 2.99
N VAL A 164 8.24 -18.84 1.95
CA VAL A 164 6.81 -19.13 2.04
C VAL A 164 6.54 -20.42 1.27
N ASP A 165 6.01 -21.44 1.94
CA ASP A 165 5.83 -22.80 1.40
C ASP A 165 7.10 -23.33 0.69
N GLY A 166 8.25 -23.10 1.32
CA GLY A 166 9.57 -23.51 0.82
C GLY A 166 10.16 -22.63 -0.28
N ARG A 167 9.41 -21.64 -0.81
CA ARG A 167 9.89 -20.72 -1.84
C ARG A 167 10.59 -19.52 -1.20
N PRO A 168 11.84 -19.19 -1.58
CA PRO A 168 12.55 -18.03 -1.04
C PRO A 168 11.82 -16.71 -1.34
N VAL A 169 11.75 -15.82 -0.35
CA VAL A 169 11.17 -14.47 -0.47
C VAL A 169 12.14 -13.41 0.06
N ALA A 170 12.04 -12.19 -0.47
CA ALA A 170 12.95 -11.09 -0.16
C ALA A 170 12.47 -10.16 0.97
N TYR A 171 11.40 -10.50 1.70
CA TYR A 171 10.71 -9.58 2.61
C TYR A 171 11.63 -8.91 3.65
N LEU A 172 12.55 -9.66 4.26
CA LEU A 172 13.50 -9.09 5.23
C LEU A 172 14.47 -8.08 4.61
N ARG A 173 14.91 -8.33 3.37
CA ARG A 173 15.78 -7.41 2.63
C ARG A 173 15.01 -6.16 2.25
N ASP A 174 13.82 -6.34 1.68
CA ASP A 174 13.03 -5.24 1.14
C ASP A 174 12.54 -4.32 2.27
N ALA A 175 12.08 -4.88 3.40
CA ALA A 175 11.69 -4.12 4.58
C ALA A 175 12.87 -3.29 5.16
N ARG A 176 14.08 -3.85 5.20
CA ARG A 176 15.27 -3.12 5.63
C ARG A 176 15.59 -1.95 4.70
N LEU A 177 15.57 -2.17 3.39
CA LEU A 177 15.82 -1.11 2.40
C LEU A 177 14.78 0.01 2.49
N GLU A 178 13.51 -0.35 2.71
CA GLU A 178 12.43 0.60 2.92
C GLU A 178 12.66 1.48 4.17
N ALA A 179 13.02 0.87 5.31
CA ALA A 179 13.35 1.61 6.52
C ALA A 179 14.58 2.53 6.33
N THR A 180 15.64 2.05 5.68
CA THR A 180 16.83 2.87 5.36
C THR A 180 16.45 4.08 4.52
N ARG A 181 15.71 3.88 3.44
CA ARG A 181 15.32 5.01 2.58
C ARG A 181 14.39 5.98 3.31
N THR A 182 13.48 5.48 4.16
CA THR A 182 12.62 6.33 5.01
C THR A 182 13.46 7.21 5.94
N GLN A 183 14.46 6.61 6.59
CA GLN A 183 15.40 7.32 7.44
C GLN A 183 16.14 8.42 6.67
N ASP A 184 16.67 8.10 5.48
CA ASP A 184 17.41 9.06 4.66
C ASP A 184 16.54 10.27 4.29
N ARG A 185 15.25 10.07 3.99
CA ARG A 185 14.31 11.17 3.70
C ARG A 185 14.03 12.04 4.93
N LEU A 186 13.83 11.42 6.08
CA LEU A 186 13.59 12.16 7.32
C LEU A 186 14.83 12.94 7.76
N LEU A 187 16.03 12.36 7.62
CA LEU A 187 17.30 13.03 7.86
C LEU A 187 17.49 14.23 6.92
N ALA A 188 17.22 14.06 5.63
CA ALA A 188 17.29 15.15 4.64
C ALA A 188 16.28 16.28 4.94
N ALA A 189 15.14 15.95 5.55
CA ALA A 189 14.16 16.92 6.03
C ALA A 189 14.51 17.56 7.40
N GLY A 190 15.71 17.29 7.93
CA GLY A 190 16.22 17.89 9.16
C GLY A 190 15.88 17.13 10.45
N CYS A 191 15.34 15.91 10.37
CA CYS A 191 15.06 15.09 11.55
C CYS A 191 16.35 14.43 12.05
N ALA A 192 17.06 15.06 12.99
CA ALA A 192 18.31 14.52 13.54
C ALA A 192 18.08 13.47 14.64
N GLN A 193 19.10 12.63 14.88
CA GLN A 193 19.14 11.62 15.96
C GLN A 193 17.89 10.71 15.94
N ILE A 194 17.57 10.20 14.76
CA ILE A 194 16.48 9.24 14.55
C ILE A 194 17.06 7.89 14.14
N HIS A 195 16.32 6.84 14.45
CA HIS A 195 16.53 5.51 13.87
C HIS A 195 15.19 5.00 13.37
N VAL A 196 15.12 4.59 12.10
CA VAL A 196 13.93 3.97 11.53
C VAL A 196 14.16 2.47 11.43
N ARG A 197 13.32 1.68 12.09
CA ARG A 197 13.40 0.22 12.06
C ARG A 197 12.18 -0.38 11.36
N ALA A 198 12.39 -1.39 10.54
CA ALA A 198 11.27 -2.06 9.88
C ALA A 198 10.53 -3.02 10.82
N VAL A 199 9.22 -3.11 10.66
CA VAL A 199 8.34 -4.12 11.26
C VAL A 199 7.63 -4.84 10.12
N LEU A 200 7.96 -6.11 9.94
CA LEU A 200 7.33 -7.00 8.97
C LEU A 200 6.23 -7.79 9.67
N VAL A 201 4.98 -7.44 9.38
CA VAL A 201 3.80 -8.12 9.91
C VAL A 201 3.44 -9.27 9.00
N LEU A 202 3.34 -10.47 9.56
CA LEU A 202 3.02 -11.68 8.81
C LEU A 202 1.68 -12.28 9.25
N GLN A 203 0.91 -12.73 8.26
CA GLN A 203 -0.27 -13.57 8.48
C GLN A 203 -0.04 -14.92 7.80
N GLY A 204 0.11 -16.00 8.57
CA GLY A 204 0.40 -17.35 8.11
C GLY A 204 0.77 -18.28 9.28
N LYS A 205 1.27 -19.48 8.99
CA LYS A 205 1.83 -20.39 10.00
C LYS A 205 3.31 -20.06 10.18
N LEU A 206 3.66 -19.42 11.30
CA LEU A 206 4.97 -18.83 11.53
C LEU A 206 5.92 -19.80 12.24
N ASP A 207 7.07 -20.06 11.63
CA ASP A 207 8.25 -20.67 12.25
C ASP A 207 9.45 -19.76 11.95
N VAL A 208 9.67 -18.76 12.81
CA VAL A 208 10.59 -17.66 12.53
C VAL A 208 11.64 -17.58 13.63
N ASP A 209 12.89 -17.83 13.25
CA ASP A 209 14.10 -17.60 14.06
C ASP A 209 15.05 -16.71 13.24
N VAL A 210 14.79 -15.40 13.27
CA VAL A 210 15.54 -14.40 12.48
C VAL A 210 16.47 -13.60 13.37
N LEU A 211 17.59 -13.14 12.79
CA LEU A 211 18.50 -12.25 13.51
C LEU A 211 17.80 -10.92 13.80
N THR A 212 17.94 -10.43 15.03
CA THR A 212 17.30 -9.20 15.50
C THR A 212 18.34 -8.22 16.04
N THR A 213 19.27 -7.77 15.19
CA THR A 213 20.08 -6.59 15.53
C THR A 213 19.23 -5.31 15.46
N ALA A 214 19.78 -4.17 15.90
CA ALA A 214 19.09 -2.88 15.85
C ALA A 214 18.63 -2.47 14.43
N ASN A 215 19.32 -2.96 13.40
CA ASN A 215 19.04 -2.66 11.98
C ASN A 215 18.20 -3.73 11.28
N ASP A 216 17.93 -4.85 11.94
CA ASP A 216 17.15 -5.94 11.34
C ASP A 216 15.64 -5.72 11.58
N PRO A 217 14.80 -6.08 10.60
CA PRO A 217 13.36 -6.00 10.75
C PRO A 217 12.86 -6.81 11.95
N LEU A 218 11.89 -6.26 12.67
CA LEU A 218 11.10 -7.01 13.63
C LEU A 218 10.05 -7.81 12.87
N VAL A 219 10.08 -9.12 12.99
CA VAL A 219 9.06 -10.00 12.39
C VAL A 219 8.06 -10.35 13.46
N VAL A 220 6.78 -10.06 13.22
CA VAL A 220 5.70 -10.30 14.19
C VAL A 220 4.45 -10.85 13.52
N ALA A 221 3.68 -11.64 14.26
CA ALA A 221 2.36 -12.02 13.82
C ALA A 221 1.40 -10.82 13.91
N ARG A 222 0.43 -10.74 12.99
CA ARG A 222 -0.56 -9.64 12.95
C ARG A 222 -1.25 -9.36 14.29
N HIS A 223 -1.52 -10.39 15.09
CA HIS A 223 -2.21 -10.23 16.36
C HIS A 223 -1.33 -9.59 17.46
N GLU A 224 0.00 -9.60 17.31
CA GLU A 224 0.94 -9.08 18.30
C GLU A 224 1.19 -7.57 18.15
N VAL A 225 0.75 -6.96 17.05
CA VAL A 225 1.20 -5.63 16.61
C VAL A 225 0.92 -4.51 17.63
N PRO A 226 -0.24 -4.42 18.31
CA PRO A 226 -0.38 -3.42 19.36
C PRO A 226 0.56 -3.70 20.55
N GLY A 227 0.68 -4.97 20.94
CA GLY A 227 1.50 -5.37 22.08
C GLY A 227 3.00 -5.16 21.87
N LEU A 228 3.48 -5.33 20.63
CA LEU A 228 4.87 -5.06 20.24
C LEU A 228 5.28 -3.64 20.62
N PHE A 229 4.52 -2.65 20.15
CA PHE A 229 4.83 -1.24 20.33
C PHE A 229 4.69 -0.79 21.79
N ARG A 230 3.67 -1.29 22.49
CA ARG A 230 3.45 -1.00 23.93
C ARG A 230 4.61 -1.44 24.83
N ARG A 231 5.35 -2.47 24.45
CA ARG A 231 6.48 -3.00 25.23
C ARG A 231 7.82 -2.33 24.90
N MET A 232 7.85 -1.43 23.92
CA MET A 232 9.11 -0.79 23.53
C MET A 232 9.60 0.17 24.63
N PRO A 233 10.91 0.17 24.94
CA PRO A 233 11.49 1.18 25.81
C PRO A 233 11.24 2.58 25.26
N VAL A 234 10.94 3.53 26.14
CA VAL A 234 10.76 4.93 25.75
C VAL A 234 12.10 5.52 25.31
N ALA A 235 12.18 5.90 24.05
CA ALA A 235 13.31 6.55 23.40
C ALA A 235 12.99 7.98 22.94
N LEU A 236 11.71 8.31 22.72
CA LEU A 236 11.24 9.63 22.29
C LEU A 236 10.24 10.21 23.28
N ASP A 237 10.41 11.48 23.63
CA ASP A 237 9.39 12.24 24.35
C ASP A 237 8.25 12.69 23.41
N GLU A 238 7.12 13.06 24.01
CA GLU A 238 5.91 13.46 23.29
C GLU A 238 6.14 14.64 22.34
N ARG A 239 6.90 15.66 22.75
CA ARG A 239 7.16 16.84 21.91
C ARG A 239 7.92 16.44 20.66
N ARG A 240 8.87 15.52 20.79
CA ARG A 240 9.67 14.98 19.70
C ARG A 240 8.82 14.12 18.77
N VAL A 241 7.93 13.28 19.29
CA VAL A 241 6.96 12.53 18.48
C VAL A 241 6.10 13.49 17.64
N GLN A 242 5.53 14.53 18.26
CA GLN A 242 4.68 15.50 17.57
C GLN A 242 5.44 16.33 16.53
N ALA A 243 6.72 16.64 16.77
CA ALA A 243 7.57 17.33 15.79
C ALA A 243 7.86 16.43 14.57
N LEU A 244 8.26 15.18 14.81
CA LEU A 244 8.54 14.19 13.77
C LEU A 244 7.30 13.88 12.93
N ALA A 245 6.14 13.67 13.56
CA ALA A 245 4.88 13.42 12.88
C ALA A 245 4.47 14.60 11.97
N ARG A 246 4.68 15.84 12.42
CA ARG A 246 4.43 17.04 11.59
C ARG A 246 5.33 17.09 10.36
N VAL A 247 6.60 16.72 10.48
CA VAL A 247 7.51 16.65 9.31
C VAL A 247 7.08 15.50 8.39
N ALA A 248 6.79 14.33 8.94
CA ALA A 248 6.40 13.15 8.17
C ALA A 248 5.09 13.33 7.38
N ARG A 249 4.15 14.16 7.86
CA ARG A 249 2.90 14.46 7.13
C ARG A 249 3.06 15.43 5.97
N ARG A 250 4.21 16.09 5.81
CA ARG A 250 4.45 17.01 4.69
C ARG A 250 4.82 16.22 3.45
N ALA A 251 4.09 16.41 2.35
CA ALA A 251 4.44 15.80 1.08
C ALA A 251 5.86 16.15 0.62
N SER A 252 6.32 17.39 0.88
CA SER A 252 7.66 17.86 0.51
C SER A 252 8.80 17.11 1.20
N THR A 253 8.57 16.49 2.36
CA THR A 253 9.54 15.60 3.03
C THR A 253 9.97 14.45 2.13
N TRP A 254 9.10 14.04 1.22
CA TRP A 254 9.21 12.79 0.48
C TRP A 254 9.47 12.97 -1.02
N LEU A 255 9.47 14.19 -1.54
CA LEU A 255 9.59 14.49 -2.97
C LEU A 255 11.04 14.68 -3.48
N GLY A 256 12.03 14.54 -2.59
CA GLY A 256 13.46 14.56 -2.91
C GLY A 256 13.95 13.36 -3.70
#